data_AF-A0A0M8Y3C7-F1
#
_entry.id   AF-A0A0M8Y3C7-F1
#
_cell.length_a   1.000
_cell.length_b   1.000
_cell.length_c   1.000
_cell.angle_alpha   90.00
_cell.angle_beta   90.00
_cell.angle_gamma   90.00
#
_symmetry.space_group_name_H-M   'P 1'
#
loop_
_entity.id
_entity.type
_entity.pdbx_description
1 polymer ?
#
loop_
_entity_poly.entity_id
_entity_poly.type
_entity_poly.pdbx_seq_one_letter_code
_entity_poly.pdbx_strand_id
1 'polypeptide(L)'
;MERMNLRPQDLLRAREGSRVVPTFADFVPRVVEVSRPPSRRVYGTYWDRLVREWGPRRLDEPTPEEVSRLFERARETAVVRRSSNGGLGSALHTYYALGAVYRFAVAEGLLSDR
;
A
#
# COMPACT_ATOMS: atom_id res chain seq x y z
N MET A 1 -1.90 46.16 -12.50
CA MET A 1 -2.45 44.80 -12.56
C MET A 1 -1.28 43.83 -12.66
N GLU A 2 -0.89 43.21 -11.54
CA GLU A 2 0.23 42.26 -11.50
C GLU A 2 -0.17 40.94 -12.14
N ARG A 3 0.58 40.51 -13.17
CA ARG A 3 0.49 39.16 -13.71
C ARG A 3 1.29 38.23 -12.79
N MET A 4 0.59 37.32 -12.12
CA MET A 4 1.19 36.28 -11.30
C MET A 4 2.02 35.35 -12.21
N ASN A 5 3.34 35.59 -12.26
CA ASN A 5 4.32 34.82 -13.02
C ASN A 5 4.59 33.46 -12.36
N LEU A 6 3.57 32.62 -12.25
CA LEU A 6 3.76 31.23 -11.84
C LEU A 6 4.23 30.42 -13.06
N ARG A 7 5.42 29.82 -12.97
CA ARG A 7 5.87 28.90 -14.00
C ARG A 7 5.22 27.53 -13.77
N PRO A 8 5.00 26.72 -14.82
CA PRO A 8 4.45 25.38 -14.68
C PRO A 8 5.20 24.50 -13.67
N GLN A 9 6.52 24.66 -13.57
CA GLN A 9 7.33 23.97 -12.56
C GLN A 9 6.99 24.34 -11.11
N ASP A 10 6.53 25.57 -10.86
CA ASP A 10 6.18 26.03 -9.52
C ASP A 10 4.85 25.43 -9.07
N LEU A 11 3.92 25.20 -10.00
CA LEU A 11 2.67 24.48 -9.76
C LEU A 11 2.91 23.00 -9.46
N LEU A 12 3.85 22.37 -10.19
CA LEU A 12 4.24 20.98 -9.93
C LEU A 12 4.91 20.84 -8.55
N ARG A 13 5.82 21.74 -8.20
CA ARG A 13 6.51 21.75 -6.91
C ARG A 13 5.56 22.05 -5.73
N ALA A 14 4.62 22.97 -5.92
CA ALA A 14 3.58 23.25 -4.93
C ALA A 14 2.62 22.06 -4.74
N ARG A 15 2.30 21.34 -5.83
CA ARG A 15 1.49 20.10 -5.79
C ARG A 15 2.24 18.96 -5.09
N GLU A 16 3.55 18.83 -5.29
CA GLU A 16 4.41 17.85 -4.62
C GLU A 16 4.53 18.14 -3.11
N GLY A 17 4.67 19.42 -2.72
CA GLY A 17 4.79 19.82 -1.31
C GLY A 17 3.49 19.78 -0.49
N SER A 18 2.33 19.69 -1.15
CA SER A 18 1.00 19.77 -0.50
C SER A 18 0.25 18.44 -0.45
N ARG A 19 0.80 17.36 -1.00
CA ARG A 19 0.05 16.09 -1.10
C ARG A 19 0.14 15.33 0.22
N VAL A 20 -0.92 15.41 1.01
CA VAL A 20 -1.08 14.60 2.23
C VAL A 20 -1.05 13.13 1.84
N VAL A 21 -0.11 12.37 2.39
CA VAL A 21 -0.05 10.91 2.20
C VAL A 21 -1.30 10.30 2.83
N PRO A 22 -2.11 9.53 2.08
CA PRO A 22 -3.36 8.97 2.61
C PRO A 22 -3.08 7.86 3.61
N THR A 23 -4.13 7.48 4.34
CA THR A 23 -4.10 6.31 5.21
C THR A 23 -4.30 5.01 4.43
N PHE A 24 -3.96 3.86 5.04
CA PHE A 24 -4.28 2.56 4.44
C PHE A 24 -5.79 2.39 4.24
N ALA A 25 -6.61 2.84 5.20
CA ALA A 25 -8.07 2.74 5.10
C ALA A 25 -8.64 3.55 3.92
N ASP A 26 -8.03 4.68 3.59
CA ASP A 26 -8.47 5.52 2.47
C ASP A 26 -7.95 5.03 1.11
N PHE A 27 -6.74 4.49 1.08
CA PHE A 27 -6.03 4.20 -0.17
C PHE A 27 -6.24 2.76 -0.67
N VAL A 28 -6.25 1.77 0.22
CA VAL A 28 -6.39 0.36 -0.16
C VAL A 28 -7.70 0.08 -0.92
N PRO A 29 -8.88 0.64 -0.55
CA PRO A 29 -10.10 0.45 -1.34
C PRO A 29 -9.97 0.92 -2.79
N ARG A 30 -9.24 2.01 -3.04
CA ARG A 30 -8.96 2.51 -4.40
C ARG A 30 -8.09 1.54 -5.17
N VAL A 31 -7.05 1.01 -4.52
CA VAL A 31 -6.18 -0.04 -5.09
C VAL A 31 -7.00 -1.29 -5.47
N VAL A 32 -7.93 -1.70 -4.61
CA VAL A 32 -8.86 -2.81 -4.92
C VAL A 32 -9.68 -2.48 -6.17
N GLU A 33 -10.28 -1.30 -6.24
CA GLU A 33 -11.14 -0.85 -7.34
C GLU A 33 -10.43 -0.80 -8.70
N VAL A 34 -9.15 -0.44 -8.73
CA VAL A 34 -8.36 -0.40 -9.98
C VAL A 34 -7.67 -1.72 -10.31
N SER A 35 -7.58 -2.65 -9.35
CA SER A 35 -6.93 -3.94 -9.55
C SER A 35 -7.76 -4.88 -10.43
N ARG A 36 -7.10 -5.72 -11.23
CA ARG A 36 -7.78 -6.71 -12.08
C ARG A 36 -8.51 -7.78 -11.25
N PRO A 37 -9.62 -8.38 -11.73
CA PRO A 37 -10.37 -9.39 -10.98
C PRO A 37 -9.54 -10.57 -10.44
N PRO A 38 -8.56 -11.13 -11.19
CA PRO A 38 -7.69 -12.18 -10.66
C PRO A 38 -6.86 -11.72 -9.45
N SER A 39 -6.31 -10.50 -9.51
CA SER A 39 -5.54 -9.91 -8.41
C SER A 39 -6.41 -9.67 -7.18
N ARG A 40 -7.65 -9.21 -7.34
CA ARG A 40 -8.60 -9.04 -6.22
C ARG A 40 -8.90 -10.38 -5.54
N ARG A 41 -9.09 -11.46 -6.30
CA ARG A 41 -9.36 -12.79 -5.73
C ARG A 41 -8.18 -13.34 -4.93
N VAL A 42 -6.95 -13.08 -5.36
CA VAL A 42 -5.75 -13.57 -4.67
C VAL A 42 -5.38 -12.68 -3.49
N TYR A 43 -5.44 -11.35 -3.65
CA TYR A 43 -4.92 -10.40 -2.68
C TYR A 43 -5.97 -9.78 -1.75
N GLY A 44 -7.27 -9.91 -2.05
CA GLY A 44 -8.35 -9.25 -1.32
C GLY A 44 -8.29 -9.48 0.19
N THR A 45 -8.20 -10.75 0.62
CA THR A 45 -8.09 -11.09 2.04
C THR A 45 -6.87 -10.46 2.73
N TYR A 46 -5.78 -10.23 1.99
CA TYR A 46 -4.55 -9.63 2.53
C TYR A 46 -4.66 -8.10 2.59
N TRP A 47 -5.33 -7.48 1.64
CA TRP A 47 -5.69 -6.06 1.71
C TRP A 47 -6.64 -5.76 2.88
N ASP A 48 -7.64 -6.62 3.12
CA ASP A 48 -8.52 -6.47 4.28
C ASP A 48 -7.76 -6.55 5.60
N ARG A 49 -6.76 -7.45 5.70
CA ARG A 49 -5.88 -7.55 6.88
C ARG A 49 -5.03 -6.31 7.04
N LEU A 50 -4.43 -5.80 5.97
CA LEU A 50 -3.67 -4.54 5.99
C LEU A 50 -4.51 -3.38 6.51
N VAL A 51 -5.76 -3.23 6.05
CA VAL A 51 -6.67 -2.19 6.53
C VAL A 51 -7.06 -2.40 8.00
N ARG A 52 -7.23 -3.65 8.45
CA ARG A 52 -7.51 -3.93 9.86
C ARG A 52 -6.34 -3.60 10.77
N GLU A 53 -5.12 -3.88 10.35
CA GLU A 53 -3.92 -3.69 11.17
C GLU A 53 -3.39 -2.25 11.12
N TRP A 54 -3.40 -1.63 9.94
CA TRP A 54 -2.78 -0.31 9.69
C TRP A 54 -3.74 0.73 9.15
N GLY A 55 -5.05 0.47 9.13
CA GLY A 55 -6.06 1.35 8.53
C GLY A 55 -5.87 2.84 8.80
N PRO A 56 -5.75 3.28 10.07
CA PRO A 56 -5.56 4.70 10.41
C PRO A 56 -4.16 5.26 10.11
N ARG A 57 -3.17 4.42 9.84
CA ARG A 57 -1.78 4.85 9.60
C ARG A 57 -1.63 5.39 8.19
N ARG A 58 -0.76 6.38 8.00
CA ARG A 58 -0.37 6.85 6.66
C ARG A 58 0.52 5.82 5.97
N LEU A 59 0.55 5.83 4.64
CA LEU A 59 1.38 4.88 3.87
C LEU A 59 2.90 5.03 4.14
N ASP A 60 3.34 6.20 4.59
CA ASP A 60 4.75 6.52 4.91
C ASP A 60 5.13 6.27 6.38
N GLU A 61 4.19 5.84 7.23
CA GLU A 61 4.45 5.57 8.64
C GLU A 61 5.02 4.17 8.96
N PRO A 62 4.67 3.07 8.26
CA PRO A 62 5.21 1.75 8.55
C PRO A 62 6.73 1.69 8.35
N THR A 63 7.42 1.21 9.38
CA THR A 63 8.86 0.96 9.32
C THR A 63 9.16 -0.40 8.68
N PRO A 64 10.39 -0.59 8.12
CA PRO A 64 10.79 -1.89 7.58
C PRO A 64 10.69 -3.06 8.58
N GLU A 65 10.92 -2.79 9.86
CA GLU A 65 10.80 -3.79 10.93
C GLU A 65 9.33 -4.21 11.14
N GLU A 66 8.39 -3.25 11.12
CA GLU A 66 6.96 -3.55 11.22
C GLU A 66 6.44 -4.30 10.00
N VAL A 67 6.96 -4.00 8.80
CA VAL A 67 6.66 -4.75 7.58
C VAL A 67 7.18 -6.18 7.69
N SER A 68 8.38 -6.38 8.22
CA SER A 68 8.93 -7.72 8.47
C SER A 68 8.06 -8.51 9.46
N ARG A 69 7.67 -7.88 10.58
CA ARG A 69 6.79 -8.48 11.58
C ARG A 69 5.41 -8.85 11.03
N LEU A 70 4.86 -8.03 10.12
CA LEU A 70 3.61 -8.35 9.44
C LEU A 70 3.72 -9.65 8.64
N PHE A 71 4.84 -9.87 7.93
CA PHE A 71 5.04 -11.10 7.15
C PHE A 71 5.24 -12.33 8.02
N GLU A 72 5.98 -12.20 9.13
CA GLU A 72 6.12 -13.28 10.11
C GLU A 72 4.77 -13.67 10.70
N ARG A 73 3.97 -12.69 11.13
CA ARG A 73 2.63 -12.94 11.65
C ARG A 73 1.70 -13.55 10.59
N ALA A 74 1.78 -13.12 9.33
CA ALA A 74 1.02 -13.72 8.24
C ALA A 74 1.40 -15.18 7.96
N ARG A 75 2.67 -15.55 8.20
CA ARG A 75 3.16 -16.93 8.13
C ARG A 75 2.65 -17.77 9.30
N GLU A 76 2.74 -17.26 10.53
CA GLU A 76 2.33 -17.96 11.75
C GLU A 76 0.81 -18.20 11.82
N THR A 77 0.03 -17.21 11.40
CA THR A 77 -1.45 -17.28 11.40
C THR A 77 -2.03 -18.01 10.18
N ALA A 78 -1.17 -18.52 9.30
CA ALA A 78 -1.62 -19.26 8.13
C ALA A 78 -2.27 -20.57 8.56
N VAL A 79 -3.50 -20.83 8.06
CA VAL A 79 -4.22 -22.07 8.35
C VAL A 79 -3.40 -23.26 7.87
N VAL A 80 -2.93 -24.08 8.81
CA VAL A 80 -2.17 -25.29 8.53
C VAL A 80 -3.13 -26.34 7.97
N ARG A 81 -2.89 -26.76 6.73
CA ARG A 81 -3.61 -27.84 6.03
C ARG A 81 -2.59 -28.88 5.60
N ARG A 82 -3.03 -30.10 5.27
CA ARG A 82 -2.12 -31.17 4.78
C ARG A 82 -1.26 -30.74 3.59
N SER A 83 -1.74 -29.80 2.77
CA SER A 83 -1.03 -29.20 1.62
C SER A 83 -0.47 -27.80 1.90
N SER A 84 -0.43 -27.34 3.15
CA SER A 84 0.08 -26.01 3.47
C SER A 84 1.60 -26.02 3.47
N ASN A 85 2.21 -25.12 2.70
CA ASN A 85 3.66 -24.93 2.63
C ASN A 85 4.19 -24.14 3.86
N GLY A 86 3.79 -24.53 5.07
CA GLY A 86 4.24 -23.89 6.31
C GLY A 86 3.97 -22.39 6.41
N GLY A 87 2.89 -21.91 5.76
CA GLY A 87 2.51 -20.50 5.75
C GLY A 87 3.23 -19.59 4.75
N LEU A 88 4.20 -20.11 3.97
CA LEU A 88 4.98 -19.32 3.01
C LEU A 88 4.11 -18.59 1.98
N GLY A 89 3.07 -19.25 1.45
CA GLY A 89 2.15 -18.61 0.50
C GLY A 89 1.38 -17.43 1.10
N SER A 90 1.05 -17.49 2.40
CA SER A 90 0.37 -16.41 3.11
C SER A 90 1.29 -15.19 3.27
N ALA A 91 2.54 -15.41 3.67
CA ALA A 91 3.54 -14.35 3.76
C ALA A 91 3.82 -13.70 2.40
N LEU A 92 4.03 -14.50 1.34
CA LEU A 92 4.27 -13.99 -0.01
C LEU A 92 3.08 -13.20 -0.56
N HIS A 93 1.85 -13.68 -0.40
CA HIS A 93 0.68 -12.92 -0.83
C HIS A 93 0.52 -11.62 -0.05
N THR A 94 0.87 -11.60 1.25
CA THR A 94 0.89 -10.37 2.05
C THR A 94 1.93 -9.39 1.49
N TYR A 95 3.13 -9.86 1.17
CA TYR A 95 4.18 -9.07 0.53
C TYR A 95 3.73 -8.50 -0.82
N TYR A 96 3.17 -9.33 -1.70
CA TYR A 96 2.72 -8.87 -3.02
C TYR A 96 1.52 -7.91 -2.93
N ALA A 97 0.60 -8.13 -2.00
CA ALA A 97 -0.52 -7.24 -1.75
C ALA A 97 -0.05 -5.87 -1.26
N LEU A 98 0.86 -5.84 -0.27
CA LEU A 98 1.47 -4.61 0.23
C LEU A 98 2.29 -3.89 -0.85
N GLY A 99 3.10 -4.63 -1.60
CA GLY A 99 3.87 -4.09 -2.72
C GLY A 99 2.99 -3.50 -3.81
N ALA A 100 1.80 -4.06 -4.05
CA ALA A 100 0.84 -3.46 -4.97
C ALA A 100 0.37 -2.09 -4.49
N VAL A 101 0.03 -1.95 -3.20
CA VAL A 101 -0.35 -0.67 -2.60
C VAL A 101 0.75 0.37 -2.78
N TYR A 102 2.00 0.04 -2.45
CA TYR A 102 3.11 0.97 -2.62
C TYR A 102 3.39 1.34 -4.08
N ARG A 103 3.29 0.39 -5.02
CA ARG A 103 3.42 0.69 -6.46
C ARG A 103 2.35 1.67 -6.94
N PHE A 104 1.10 1.52 -6.50
CA PHE A 104 0.05 2.49 -6.82
C PHE A 104 0.31 3.85 -6.18
N ALA A 105 0.79 3.89 -4.94
CA ALA A 105 1.12 5.14 -4.26
C ALA A 105 2.25 5.90 -4.98
N VAL A 106 3.29 5.20 -5.43
CA VAL A 106 4.36 5.79 -6.24
C VAL A 106 3.84 6.26 -7.60
N ALA A 107 3.02 5.46 -8.28
CA ALA A 107 2.43 5.84 -9.56
C ALA A 107 1.52 7.09 -9.47
N GLU A 108 0.84 7.29 -8.33
CA GLU A 108 0.05 8.50 -8.08
C GLU A 108 0.88 9.71 -7.61
N GLY A 109 2.18 9.54 -7.38
CA GLY A 109 3.07 10.56 -6.82
C GLY A 109 2.77 10.88 -5.35
N LEU A 110 2.24 9.91 -4.60
CA LEU A 110 2.00 10.01 -3.16
C LEU A 110 3.25 9.62 -2.35
N LEU A 111 4.11 8.76 -2.92
CA LEU A 111 5.37 8.34 -2.35
C LEU A 111 6.48 8.43 -3.40
N SER A 112 7.71 8.57 -2.93
CA SER A 112 8.91 8.59 -3.77
C SER A 112 9.62 7.24 -3.70
N ASP A 113 10.13 6.76 -4.84
CA ASP A 113 10.86 5.47 -4.97
C ASP A 113 12.34 5.56 -4.53
N ARG A 114 12.66 6.45 -3.58
CA ARG A 114 14.05 6.75 -3.21
C ARG A 114 14.65 5.71 -2.27
#